data_AF-A0A9W6ZYB3-F1
#
_entry.id   AF-A0A9W6ZYB3-F1
#
_cell.length_a   1.000
_cell.length_b   1.000
_cell.length_c   1.000
_cell.angle_alpha   90.00
_cell.angle_beta   90.00
_cell.angle_gamma   90.00
#
_symmetry.space_group_name_H-M   'P 1'
#
loop_
_entity.id
_entity.type
_entity.pdbx_description
1 polymer ?
#
loop_
_entity_poly.entity_id
_entity_poly.type
_entity_poly.pdbx_seq_one_letter_code
_entity_poly.pdbx_strand_id
1 'polypeptide(L)'
;MRCRMYARFVIRSSYPTYRTTSGVDYIDFLVGPGPPIRPGLFAHVRYTASITISPSPTQIVYDKVLGSGTMVKFGSGRWIRGLDEGMVGMREGGRRRIIIPPKLGYALGGGPVPKGARER
;
A
#
# COMPACT_ATOMS: atom_id res chain seq x y z
N MET A 1 -10.16 -9.24 -43.21
CA MET A 1 -10.13 -9.75 -41.82
C MET A 1 -8.95 -9.10 -41.11
N ARG A 2 -9.15 -8.32 -40.04
CA ARG A 2 -8.04 -7.67 -39.30
C ARG A 2 -8.12 -8.10 -37.83
N CYS A 3 -7.27 -9.05 -37.44
CA CYS A 3 -7.07 -9.43 -36.05
C CYS A 3 -6.24 -8.32 -35.38
N ARG A 4 -6.83 -7.57 -34.44
CA ARG A 4 -6.08 -6.66 -33.56
C ARG A 4 -5.70 -7.45 -32.32
N MET A 5 -4.44 -7.88 -32.26
CA MET A 5 -3.89 -8.52 -31.07
C MET A 5 -3.50 -7.42 -30.07
N TYR A 6 -4.26 -7.26 -28.99
CA TYR A 6 -3.88 -6.39 -27.88
C TYR A 6 -3.02 -7.19 -26.90
N ALA A 7 -1.70 -7.13 -27.06
CA ALA A 7 -0.77 -7.70 -26.08
C ALA A 7 -0.69 -6.77 -24.86
N ARG A 8 -1.42 -7.10 -23.77
CA ARG A 8 -1.24 -6.45 -22.47
C ARG A 8 -0.02 -7.07 -21.82
N PHE A 9 1.07 -6.32 -21.69
CA PHE A 9 2.26 -6.71 -20.95
C PHE A 9 1.88 -6.89 -19.46
N VAL A 10 1.60 -8.13 -19.05
CA VAL A 10 1.40 -8.47 -17.64
C VAL A 10 2.76 -8.89 -17.12
N ILE A 11 3.39 -8.07 -16.28
CA ILE A 11 4.52 -8.51 -15.47
C ILE A 11 3.98 -9.68 -14.64
N ARG A 12 4.32 -10.92 -15.02
CA ARG A 12 4.07 -12.12 -14.20
C ARG A 12 4.93 -11.97 -12.95
N SER A 13 4.44 -11.20 -11.98
CA SER A 13 4.92 -11.27 -10.62
C SER A 13 4.74 -12.72 -10.18
N SER A 14 5.82 -13.41 -9.82
CA SER A 14 5.78 -14.76 -9.27
C SER A 14 5.07 -14.82 -7.91
N TYR A 15 4.80 -13.66 -7.32
CA TYR A 15 4.12 -13.51 -6.03
C TYR A 15 2.60 -13.45 -6.22
N PRO A 16 1.83 -14.23 -5.45
CA PRO A 16 0.37 -14.17 -5.48
C PRO A 16 -0.10 -12.76 -5.11
N THR A 17 -1.05 -12.25 -5.89
CA THR A 17 -1.74 -11.00 -5.57
C THR A 17 -3.04 -11.34 -4.87
N TYR A 18 -3.25 -10.73 -3.70
CA TYR A 18 -4.46 -10.89 -2.91
C TYR A 18 -5.31 -9.64 -3.04
N ARG A 19 -6.62 -9.81 -3.15
CA ARG A 19 -7.58 -8.72 -3.23
C ARG A 19 -8.53 -8.79 -2.04
N THR A 20 -8.64 -7.69 -1.33
CA THR A 20 -9.63 -7.50 -0.26
C THR A 20 -11.01 -7.21 -0.85
N THR A 21 -12.06 -7.41 -0.05
CA THR A 21 -13.45 -7.11 -0.45
C THR A 21 -13.65 -5.64 -0.81
N SER A 22 -12.91 -4.73 -0.18
CA SER A 22 -12.97 -3.30 -0.48
C SER A 22 -12.24 -2.92 -1.79
N GLY A 23 -11.42 -3.83 -2.32
CA GLY A 23 -10.68 -3.67 -3.57
C GLY A 23 -9.24 -3.18 -3.41
N VAL A 24 -8.68 -3.24 -2.20
CA VAL A 24 -7.24 -3.11 -1.97
C VAL A 24 -6.56 -4.38 -2.44
N ASP A 25 -5.58 -4.22 -3.33
CA ASP A 25 -4.72 -5.32 -3.76
C ASP A 25 -3.43 -5.30 -2.95
N TYR A 26 -2.90 -6.45 -2.56
CA TYR A 26 -1.59 -6.52 -1.94
C TYR A 26 -0.81 -7.76 -2.38
N ILE A 27 0.51 -7.62 -2.30
CA ILE A 27 1.49 -8.64 -2.70
C ILE A 27 2.47 -8.80 -1.55
N ASP A 28 2.55 -10.00 -1.00
CA ASP A 28 3.56 -10.37 -0.02
C ASP A 28 4.81 -10.87 -0.72
N PHE A 29 5.89 -10.09 -0.64
CA PHE A 29 7.21 -10.51 -1.10
C PHE A 29 7.91 -11.41 -0.09
N LEU A 30 7.68 -11.12 1.19
CA LEU A 30 8.21 -11.90 2.30
C LEU A 30 7.15 -11.96 3.40
N VAL A 31 6.75 -13.17 3.78
CA VAL A 31 5.88 -13.38 4.93
C VAL A 31 6.78 -13.58 6.14
N GLY A 32 6.67 -12.67 7.12
CA GLY A 32 7.48 -12.73 8.32
C GLY A 32 7.05 -13.86 9.28
N PRO A 33 7.94 -14.33 10.16
CA PRO A 33 7.65 -15.42 11.10
C PRO A 33 6.80 -14.96 12.29
N GLY A 34 6.77 -13.66 12.58
CA GLY A 34 6.15 -13.11 13.79
C GLY A 34 4.63 -13.02 13.72
N PRO A 35 4.02 -12.46 14.77
CA PRO A 35 2.57 -12.33 14.87
C PRO A 35 2.00 -11.42 13.76
N PRO A 36 0.77 -11.67 13.30
CA PRO A 36 0.10 -10.81 12.34
C PRO A 36 -0.42 -9.53 13.01
N ILE A 37 -0.40 -8.42 12.27
CA ILE A 37 -1.05 -7.17 12.68
C ILE A 37 -2.56 -7.39 12.79
N ARG A 38 -3.11 -6.99 13.92
CA ARG A 38 -4.55 -6.96 14.22
C ARG A 38 -5.02 -5.52 14.39
N PRO A 39 -6.30 -5.23 14.12
CA PRO A 39 -6.84 -3.91 14.38
C PRO A 39 -6.60 -3.46 15.83
N GLY A 40 -6.11 -2.24 16.01
CA GLY A 40 -5.78 -1.66 17.30
C GLY A 40 -4.33 -1.87 17.76
N LEU A 41 -3.54 -2.70 17.09
CA LEU A 41 -2.12 -2.91 17.44
C LEU A 41 -1.22 -1.80 16.93
N PHE A 42 -0.14 -1.56 17.68
CA PHE A 42 0.98 -0.76 17.24
C PHE A 42 1.99 -1.66 16.51
N ALA A 43 2.45 -1.21 15.35
CA ALA A 43 3.52 -1.85 14.62
C ALA A 43 4.58 -0.83 14.25
N HIS A 44 5.83 -1.28 14.30
CA HIS A 44 6.96 -0.48 13.92
C HIS A 44 7.28 -0.72 12.45
N VAL A 45 7.08 0.31 11.61
CA VAL A 45 7.07 0.15 10.15
C VAL A 45 8.07 1.05 9.46
N ARG A 46 8.58 0.54 8.33
CA ARG A 46 9.31 1.30 7.32
C ARG A 46 8.52 1.23 6.04
N TYR A 47 8.22 2.37 5.43
CA TYR A 47 7.42 2.40 4.22
C TYR A 47 7.84 3.53 3.29
N THR A 48 7.46 3.38 2.03
CA THR A 48 7.49 4.42 1.03
C THR A 48 6.12 4.43 0.38
N ALA A 49 5.38 5.51 0.55
CA ALA A 49 4.09 5.73 -0.07
C ALA A 49 4.29 6.59 -1.31
N SER A 50 3.91 6.03 -2.45
CA SER A 50 3.97 6.72 -3.74
C SER A 50 2.59 6.70 -4.40
N ILE A 51 2.27 7.78 -5.09
CA ILE A 51 1.05 7.92 -5.87
C ILE A 51 1.44 7.91 -7.35
N THR A 52 0.75 7.11 -8.15
CA THR A 52 0.89 7.11 -9.60
C THR A 52 -0.30 7.86 -10.20
N ILE A 53 -0.06 8.92 -10.95
CA ILE A 53 -1.12 9.73 -11.56
C ILE A 53 -1.31 9.29 -13.01
N SER A 54 -2.33 8.47 -13.29
CA SER A 54 -2.69 8.12 -14.66
C SER A 54 -3.16 9.35 -15.45
N PRO A 55 -2.79 9.50 -16.74
CA PRO A 55 -2.10 8.53 -17.60
C PRO A 55 -0.57 8.55 -17.50
N SER A 56 0.01 9.44 -16.70
CA SER A 56 1.47 9.51 -16.56
C SER A 56 2.00 8.31 -15.75
N PRO A 57 3.12 7.69 -16.16
CA PRO A 57 3.80 6.69 -15.34
C PRO A 57 4.55 7.32 -14.15
N THR A 58 4.53 8.66 -14.00
CA THR A 58 5.20 9.35 -12.90
C THR A 58 4.70 8.86 -11.55
N GLN A 59 5.61 8.30 -10.77
CA GLN A 59 5.40 7.97 -9.37
C GLN A 59 5.89 9.13 -8.52
N ILE A 60 4.98 9.79 -7.83
CA ILE A 60 5.30 10.86 -6.89
C ILE A 60 5.37 10.21 -5.50
N VAL A 61 6.54 10.25 -4.87
CA VAL A 61 6.70 9.83 -3.48
C VAL A 61 6.03 10.88 -2.61
N TYR A 62 4.99 10.49 -1.89
CA TYR A 62 4.21 11.38 -1.04
C TYR A 62 4.65 11.34 0.41
N ASP A 63 5.04 10.15 0.89
CA ASP A 63 5.51 9.96 2.26
C ASP A 63 6.51 8.82 2.31
N LYS A 64 7.50 8.92 3.20
CA LYS A 64 8.58 7.96 3.29
C LYS A 64 9.17 7.92 4.69
N VAL A 65 9.13 6.74 5.31
CA VAL A 65 9.77 6.47 6.59
C VAL A 65 10.81 5.38 6.40
N LEU A 66 12.08 5.74 6.56
CA LEU A 66 13.25 4.85 6.44
C LEU A 66 14.01 4.75 7.77
N GLY A 67 15.20 4.15 7.73
CA GLY A 67 16.12 4.11 8.86
C GLY A 67 15.52 3.37 10.05
N SER A 68 15.44 4.04 11.18
CA SER A 68 14.92 3.51 12.44
C SER A 68 13.40 3.30 12.45
N GLY A 69 12.67 3.51 11.35
CA GLY A 69 11.21 3.29 11.29
C GLY A 69 10.37 4.24 12.13
N THR A 70 9.06 4.02 12.15
CA THR A 70 8.14 4.75 13.03
C THR A 70 7.06 3.83 13.59
N MET A 71 6.61 4.13 14.81
CA MET A 71 5.57 3.36 15.48
C MET A 71 4.19 3.88 15.09
N VAL A 72 3.37 2.98 14.55
CA VAL A 72 2.08 3.30 13.96
C VAL A 72 0.99 2.41 14.53
N LYS A 73 -0.16 2.98 14.89
CA LYS A 73 -1.36 2.22 15.24
C LYS A 73 -2.20 1.94 14.00
N PHE A 74 -2.37 0.66 13.66
CA PHE A 74 -3.25 0.21 12.58
C PHE A 74 -4.62 -0.23 13.14
N GLY A 75 -5.65 -0.24 12.30
CA GLY A 75 -7.06 -0.50 12.63
C GLY A 75 -7.73 0.58 13.45
N SER A 76 -7.20 1.80 13.47
CA SER A 76 -7.73 2.92 14.27
C SER A 76 -8.41 4.01 13.43
N GLY A 77 -8.48 3.82 12.10
CA GLY A 77 -9.04 4.82 11.18
C GLY A 77 -8.21 6.11 11.06
N ARG A 78 -7.00 6.14 11.61
CA ARG A 78 -6.07 7.28 11.52
C ARG A 78 -5.33 7.35 10.18
N TRP A 79 -5.36 6.27 9.40
CA TRP A 79 -4.75 6.16 8.09
C TRP A 79 -5.82 6.13 7.00
N ILE A 80 -5.39 6.30 5.75
CA ILE A 80 -6.25 5.98 4.61
C ILE A 80 -6.77 4.55 4.76
N ARG A 81 -8.07 4.36 4.51
CA ARG A 81 -8.76 3.08 4.78
C ARG A 81 -8.07 1.91 4.11
N GLY A 82 -7.59 2.10 2.89
CA GLY A 82 -6.91 1.02 2.16
C GLY A 82 -5.56 0.61 2.74
N LEU A 83 -4.84 1.53 3.41
CA LEU A 83 -3.61 1.19 4.11
C LEU A 83 -3.92 0.43 5.40
N ASP A 84 -4.91 0.91 6.15
CA ASP A 84 -5.33 0.28 7.40
C ASP A 84 -5.77 -1.18 7.14
N GLU A 85 -6.58 -1.39 6.10
CA GLU A 85 -7.04 -2.72 5.66
C GLU A 85 -5.90 -3.57 5.09
N GLY A 86 -5.05 -3.01 4.22
CA GLY A 86 -3.96 -3.76 3.57
C GLY A 86 -2.85 -4.20 4.53
N MET A 87 -2.71 -3.53 5.67
CA MET A 87 -1.74 -3.89 6.72
C MET A 87 -2.28 -4.97 7.67
N VAL A 88 -3.59 -5.12 7.81
CA VAL A 88 -4.18 -6.18 8.64
C VAL A 88 -3.75 -7.55 8.09
N GLY A 89 -3.33 -8.44 9.00
CA GLY A 89 -2.82 -9.76 8.66
C GLY A 89 -1.37 -9.81 8.16
N MET A 90 -0.71 -8.66 7.94
CA MET A 90 0.72 -8.63 7.66
C MET A 90 1.50 -9.09 8.89
N ARG A 91 2.46 -9.99 8.71
CA ARG A 91 3.28 -10.52 9.81
C ARG A 91 4.54 -9.70 10.05
N GLU A 92 4.95 -9.62 11.30
CA GLU A 92 6.19 -8.97 11.71
C GLU A 92 7.42 -9.55 10.98
N GLY A 93 8.29 -8.68 10.49
CA GLY A 93 9.43 -9.04 9.63
C GLY A 93 9.07 -9.25 8.16
N GLY A 94 7.79 -9.16 7.80
CA GLY A 94 7.33 -9.29 6.42
C GLY A 94 7.61 -8.06 5.56
N ARG A 95 7.53 -8.24 4.24
CA ARG A 95 7.58 -7.17 3.24
C ARG A 95 6.41 -7.31 2.28
N ARG A 96 5.52 -6.33 2.32
CA ARG A 96 4.29 -6.27 1.52
C ARG A 96 4.27 -5.01 0.65
N ARG A 97 3.74 -5.12 -0.57
CA ARG A 97 3.32 -3.97 -1.36
C ARG A 97 1.80 -3.92 -1.37
N ILE A 98 1.25 -2.77 -1.03
CA ILE A 98 -0.20 -2.53 -1.00
C ILE A 98 -0.51 -1.55 -2.14
N ILE A 99 -1.48 -1.90 -2.97
CA ILE A 99 -2.00 -1.12 -4.08
C ILE A 99 -3.40 -0.71 -3.69
N ILE A 100 -3.54 0.57 -3.35
CA ILE A 100 -4.79 1.12 -2.83
C ILE A 100 -5.54 1.78 -3.98
N PRO A 101 -6.81 1.40 -4.24
CA PRO A 101 -7.61 2.08 -5.26
C PRO A 101 -7.90 3.52 -4.83
N PRO A 102 -8.07 4.46 -5.78
CA PRO A 102 -8.26 5.89 -5.47
C PRO A 102 -9.39 6.17 -4.45
N LYS A 103 -10.48 5.39 -4.51
CA LYS A 103 -11.62 5.47 -3.58
C LYS A 103 -11.29 5.18 -2.10
N LEU A 104 -10.19 4.47 -1.82
CA LEU A 104 -9.75 4.09 -0.47
C LEU A 104 -8.42 4.72 -0.07
N GLY A 105 -7.82 5.49 -0.98
CA GLY A 105 -6.56 6.18 -0.77
C GLY A 105 -6.77 7.66 -0.45
N TYR A 106 -5.84 8.47 -0.93
CA TYR A 106 -6.02 9.92 -0.95
C TYR A 106 -6.89 10.26 -2.15
N ALA A 107 -8.19 10.51 -1.92
CA ALA A 107 -9.05 11.07 -2.94
C ALA A 107 -8.47 12.43 -3.40
N LEU A 108 -8.86 12.88 -4.60
CA LEU A 108 -8.51 14.17 -5.25
C LEU A 108 -8.92 15.43 -4.44
N GLY A 109 -9.07 15.35 -3.12
CA GLY A 109 -9.53 16.41 -2.22
C GLY A 109 -9.26 16.17 -0.72
N GLY A 110 -8.19 15.44 -0.35
CA GLY A 110 -7.73 15.41 1.06
C GLY A 110 -8.26 14.23 1.89
N GLY A 111 -7.51 13.13 1.89
CA GLY A 111 -7.53 12.19 3.04
C GLY A 111 -6.62 12.70 4.15
N PRO A 112 -6.75 12.24 5.41
CA PRO A 112 -5.87 12.63 6.49
C PRO A 112 -4.42 12.29 6.14
N VAL A 113 -3.66 13.32 5.84
CA VAL A 113 -2.22 13.25 5.62
C VAL A 113 -1.58 13.16 7.00
N PRO A 114 -0.76 12.13 7.28
CA PRO A 114 0.04 12.10 8.50
C PRO A 114 0.87 13.39 8.55
N LYS A 115 0.75 14.15 9.65
CA LYS A 115 1.58 15.35 9.89
C LYS A 115 3.06 14.94 9.82
N GLY A 116 3.70 15.21 8.69
CA GLY A 116 5.03 14.71 8.35
C GLY A 116 5.41 14.91 6.87
N ALA A 117 4.41 15.10 5.99
CA ALA A 117 4.62 15.49 4.60
C ALA A 117 5.17 16.93 4.50
N ARG A 118 6.48 17.09 4.73
CA ARG A 118 7.24 18.28 4.31
C ARG A 118 7.87 17.95 2.97
N GLU A 119 7.42 18.62 1.91
CA GLU A 119 8.21 18.81 0.70
C GLU A 119 9.56 19.43 1.12
N ARG A 120 10.64 18.77 0.72
CA ARG A 120 11.94 19.40 0.58
C ARG A 120 12.59 18.90 -0.69
#